data_AF-A0A7X6V3Z7-F1
#
_entry.id   AF-A0A7X6V3Z7-F1
#
_cell.length_a   1.000
_cell.length_b   1.000
_cell.length_c   1.000
_cell.angle_alpha   90.00
_cell.angle_beta   90.00
_cell.angle_gamma   90.00
#
_symmetry.space_group_name_H-M   'P 1'
#
loop_
_entity.id
_entity.type
_entity.pdbx_description
1 polymer ?
#
loop_
_entity_poly.entity_id
_entity_poly.type
_entity_poly.pdbx_seq_one_letter_code
_entity_poly.pdbx_strand_id
1 'polypeptide(L)'
;MKRFVLMGILFFILMASCTRSAFQEGHASLSFSFAAPLKTTITKAGALPDTNSFILLVKSNTGETLYNGLYGARPAEIVVPAGTYEVSVHSVEFEKPAFEMPQYGDSKVIVVSNGEKASVAFLCKLLNSGMKFSFSENFLKKYNNGYLLLEQEAGDLEYLFTENRTGYLKAGNVGICHKTTSASEPLFSRTLGAGEIYNITLDASSAESGSEFTIEVDTSAVYINEKVVIGEEFSGADGSSTQKAVSVSQAKNRIGDTLWVWGYIVGGDMSSSSVTFVGPFTKDSHIAIAENASEKSRDACLSVELSKTAVKSALNLVSNPSNLGRKVFLKGVVVSSYFGLNGLKKVSEYAFME
;
A
#
# COMPACT_ATOMS: atom_id res chain seq x y z
N MET A 1 75.51 61.91 -42.23
CA MET A 1 75.83 60.47 -42.39
C MET A 1 74.53 59.67 -42.33
N LYS A 2 74.45 58.58 -43.10
CA LYS A 2 73.24 57.84 -43.48
C LYS A 2 72.89 56.70 -42.49
N ARG A 3 71.58 56.54 -42.22
CA ARG A 3 70.70 55.32 -42.23
C ARG A 3 70.99 54.03 -41.41
N PHE A 4 69.86 53.35 -41.12
CA PHE A 4 69.53 51.92 -40.81
C PHE A 4 69.42 51.55 -39.31
N VAL A 5 68.23 51.29 -38.69
CA VAL A 5 67.11 50.30 -38.82
C VAL A 5 67.47 48.84 -38.44
N LEU A 6 66.87 48.33 -37.34
CA LEU A 6 66.13 47.04 -37.18
C LEU A 6 65.73 46.87 -35.68
N MET A 7 64.44 46.86 -35.31
CA MET A 7 63.48 45.73 -35.22
C MET A 7 63.65 44.83 -33.98
N GLY A 8 62.62 44.79 -33.12
CA GLY A 8 62.45 43.80 -32.04
C GLY A 8 61.08 43.93 -31.38
N ILE A 9 60.12 43.15 -31.86
CA ILE A 9 58.74 43.01 -31.35
C ILE A 9 58.77 42.13 -30.10
N LEU A 10 58.14 42.56 -28.99
CA LEU A 10 57.79 41.67 -27.88
C LEU A 10 56.30 41.84 -27.52
N PHE A 11 55.58 40.73 -27.68
CA PHE A 11 54.16 40.52 -27.44
C PHE A 11 53.92 40.43 -25.92
N PHE A 12 53.09 41.29 -25.33
CA PHE A 12 52.60 41.13 -23.95
C PHE A 12 51.09 40.83 -23.96
N ILE A 13 50.76 39.66 -23.43
CA ILE A 13 49.44 39.04 -23.38
C ILE A 13 48.58 39.78 -22.34
N LEU A 14 47.40 40.25 -22.77
CA LEU A 14 46.34 40.78 -21.93
C LEU A 14 45.73 39.63 -21.09
N MET A 15 45.91 39.69 -19.76
CA MET A 15 45.19 38.84 -18.82
C MET A 15 43.72 39.30 -18.75
N ALA A 16 42.83 38.56 -19.40
CA ALA A 16 41.39 38.68 -19.20
C ALA A 16 41.04 38.12 -17.82
N SER A 17 40.76 39.01 -16.87
CA SER A 17 40.16 38.66 -15.59
C SER A 17 38.71 38.24 -15.83
N CYS A 18 38.48 36.95 -16.11
CA CYS A 18 37.17 36.35 -15.96
C CYS A 18 36.85 36.32 -14.45
N THR A 19 36.10 37.32 -13.97
CA THR A 19 35.27 37.13 -12.79
C THR A 19 34.30 36.01 -13.11
N ARG A 20 34.67 34.79 -12.74
CA ARG A 20 33.75 33.67 -12.59
C ARG A 20 32.78 34.15 -11.54
N SER A 21 31.59 34.57 -11.95
CA SER A 21 30.48 34.84 -11.04
C SER A 21 30.41 33.64 -10.12
N ALA A 22 30.74 33.85 -8.85
CA ALA A 22 30.43 32.88 -7.82
C ALA A 22 28.92 32.69 -7.95
N PHE A 23 28.50 31.52 -8.46
CA PHE A 23 27.14 31.06 -8.19
C PHE A 23 27.01 31.19 -6.67
N GLN A 24 26.16 32.09 -6.19
CA GLN A 24 25.72 31.97 -4.81
C GLN A 24 25.16 30.56 -4.71
N GLU A 25 25.86 29.66 -4.02
CA GLU A 25 25.32 28.38 -3.58
C GLU A 25 24.19 28.73 -2.63
N GLY A 26 23.03 29.05 -3.20
CA GLY A 26 21.83 29.35 -2.45
C GLY A 26 21.36 28.03 -1.89
N HIS A 27 21.84 27.63 -0.72
CA HIS A 27 21.29 26.49 -0.04
C HIS A 27 19.82 26.76 0.32
N ALA A 28 18.97 25.74 0.19
CA ALA A 28 17.64 25.76 0.74
C ALA A 28 17.68 25.50 2.25
N SER A 29 16.64 25.90 2.96
CA SER A 29 16.47 25.66 4.39
C SER A 29 15.17 24.90 4.64
N LEU A 30 15.26 23.79 5.37
CA LEU A 30 14.14 22.97 5.77
C LEU A 30 13.81 23.22 7.25
N SER A 31 12.54 23.47 7.52
CA SER A 31 11.98 23.50 8.88
C SER A 31 10.84 22.50 9.00
N PHE A 32 10.65 21.97 10.21
CA PHE A 32 9.69 20.89 10.46
C PHE A 32 8.74 21.25 11.59
N SER A 33 7.48 20.87 11.44
CA SER A 33 6.43 21.02 12.44
C SER A 33 5.53 19.78 12.46
N PHE A 34 4.78 19.57 13.54
CA PHE A 34 3.61 18.70 13.51
C PHE A 34 2.37 19.57 13.28
N ALA A 35 1.49 19.17 12.37
CA ALA A 35 0.25 19.89 12.14
C ALA A 35 -0.65 19.79 13.39
N ALA A 36 -1.29 20.89 13.77
CA ALA A 36 -2.26 20.89 14.87
C ALA A 36 -3.46 20.00 14.51
N PRO A 37 -3.94 19.13 15.43
CA PRO A 37 -5.11 18.31 15.15
C PRO A 37 -6.35 19.20 15.02
N LEU A 38 -7.12 19.01 13.94
CA LEU A 38 -8.46 19.57 13.81
C LEU A 38 -9.38 18.82 14.78
N LYS A 39 -9.50 19.31 16.01
CA LYS A 39 -10.36 18.78 17.11
C LYS A 39 -10.01 17.35 17.57
N THR A 40 -9.24 17.25 18.64
CA THR A 40 -9.05 16.01 19.41
C THR A 40 -10.20 15.83 20.40
N THR A 41 -11.22 15.05 20.03
CA THR A 41 -12.03 14.34 21.04
C THR A 41 -11.21 13.11 21.42
N ILE A 42 -10.61 13.13 22.61
CA ILE A 42 -9.84 12.01 23.15
C ILE A 42 -10.84 10.93 23.59
N THR A 43 -11.14 9.97 22.72
CA THR A 43 -11.89 8.76 23.08
C THR A 43 -10.90 7.61 23.27
N LYS A 44 -10.59 7.31 24.54
CA LYS A 44 -9.96 6.08 25.07
C LYS A 44 -9.16 5.23 24.06
N ALA A 45 -7.98 5.68 23.64
CA ALA A 45 -6.94 4.82 23.05
C ALA A 45 -5.56 5.48 23.20
N GLY A 46 -4.86 5.22 24.31
CA GLY A 46 -3.46 5.64 24.54
C GLY A 46 -3.22 7.16 24.60
N ALA A 47 -2.20 7.60 25.32
CA ALA A 47 -1.69 8.95 25.13
C ALA A 47 -0.99 8.99 23.76
N LEU A 48 -1.23 10.03 22.95
CA LEU A 48 -0.40 10.26 21.76
C LEU A 48 1.07 10.35 22.21
N PRO A 49 2.00 9.65 21.53
CA PRO A 49 3.41 9.69 21.89
C PRO A 49 3.95 11.13 21.82
N ASP A 50 4.87 11.48 22.72
CA ASP A 50 5.54 12.79 22.71
C ASP A 50 6.20 13.00 21.35
N THR A 51 5.79 14.02 20.61
CA THR A 51 6.30 14.28 19.27
C THR A 51 7.79 14.59 19.24
N ASN A 52 8.38 15.01 20.37
CA ASN A 52 9.83 15.21 20.48
C ASN A 52 10.62 13.90 20.51
N SER A 53 10.00 12.79 20.91
CA SER A 53 10.63 11.47 20.96
C SER A 53 10.59 10.73 19.62
N PHE A 54 9.94 11.30 18.59
CA PHE A 54 9.94 10.72 17.25
C PHE A 54 11.33 10.80 16.64
N ILE A 55 11.65 9.85 15.78
CA ILE A 55 12.87 9.81 14.98
C ILE A 55 12.58 10.57 13.69
N LEU A 56 13.27 11.69 13.46
CA LEU A 56 13.27 12.42 12.21
C LEU A 56 14.39 11.89 11.32
N LEU A 57 14.03 11.56 10.08
CA LEU A 57 14.95 11.14 9.04
C LEU A 57 14.80 12.05 7.83
N VAL A 58 15.92 12.60 7.36
CA VAL A 58 16.02 13.42 6.14
C VAL A 58 17.03 12.77 5.22
N LYS A 59 16.57 12.29 4.07
CA LYS A 59 17.40 11.65 3.05
C LYS A 59 17.27 12.38 1.71
N SER A 60 18.36 12.53 0.99
CA SER A 60 18.33 12.95 -0.41
C SER A 60 17.83 11.82 -1.30
N ASN A 61 17.43 12.14 -2.53
CA ASN A 61 17.12 11.15 -3.56
C ASN A 61 18.33 10.26 -3.96
N THR A 62 19.57 10.64 -3.60
CA THR A 62 20.77 9.83 -3.78
C THR A 62 20.99 8.82 -2.65
N GLY A 63 20.15 8.86 -1.60
CA GLY A 63 20.26 8.02 -0.41
C GLY A 63 21.16 8.58 0.68
N GLU A 64 21.76 9.76 0.48
CA GLU A 64 22.55 10.44 1.51
C GLU A 64 21.65 10.85 2.68
N THR A 65 22.02 10.42 3.89
CA THR A 65 21.29 10.79 5.11
C THR A 65 21.84 12.09 5.66
N LEU A 66 21.05 13.14 5.58
CA LEU A 66 21.40 14.49 6.05
C LEU A 66 21.08 14.69 7.53
N TYR A 67 20.06 13.98 8.03
CA TYR A 67 19.73 13.96 9.45
C TYR A 67 19.07 12.63 9.81
N ASN A 68 19.48 12.05 10.94
CA ASN A 68 18.83 10.90 11.56
C ASN A 68 18.96 11.04 13.08
N GLY A 69 17.87 11.31 13.77
CA GLY A 69 17.88 11.49 15.22
C GLY A 69 16.54 11.93 15.77
N LEU A 70 16.49 12.20 17.08
CA LEU A 70 15.26 12.65 17.73
C LEU A 70 14.76 13.97 17.14
N TYR A 71 13.45 14.07 16.96
CA TYR A 71 12.78 15.24 16.43
C TYR A 71 12.99 16.44 17.36
N GLY A 72 12.95 16.25 18.68
CA GLY A 72 13.23 17.30 19.66
C GLY A 72 14.69 17.78 19.68
N ALA A 73 15.62 16.98 19.17
CA ALA A 73 17.04 17.34 19.09
C ALA A 73 17.42 18.00 17.75
N ARG A 74 16.47 18.12 16.81
CA ARG A 74 16.73 18.68 15.49
C ARG A 74 17.11 20.17 15.58
N PRO A 75 18.01 20.66 14.72
CA PRO A 75 18.24 22.10 14.60
C PRO A 75 16.97 22.81 14.08
N ALA A 76 16.82 24.10 14.37
CA ALA A 76 15.66 24.89 13.93
C ALA A 76 15.49 24.89 12.40
N GLU A 77 16.60 24.86 11.68
CA GLU A 77 16.67 24.80 10.22
C GLU A 77 17.74 23.78 9.81
N ILE A 78 17.45 22.95 8.80
CA ILE A 78 18.43 22.06 8.14
C ILE A 78 18.73 22.64 6.77
N VAL A 79 20.00 22.99 6.55
CA VAL A 79 20.47 23.60 5.30
C VAL A 79 20.81 22.49 4.31
N VAL A 80 20.19 22.53 3.12
CA VAL A 80 20.33 21.49 2.09
C VAL A 80 20.53 22.10 0.70
N PRO A 81 21.24 21.44 -0.23
CA PRO A 81 21.25 21.85 -1.64
C PRO A 81 19.85 21.83 -2.26
N ALA A 82 19.64 22.51 -3.39
CA ALA A 82 18.44 22.27 -4.19
C ALA A 82 18.38 20.79 -4.63
N GLY A 83 17.20 20.20 -4.53
CA GLY A 83 17.03 18.78 -4.83
C GLY A 83 15.73 18.20 -4.29
N THR A 84 15.63 16.88 -4.39
CA THR A 84 14.50 16.10 -3.89
C THR A 84 14.91 15.37 -2.63
N TYR A 85 14.07 15.46 -1.60
CA TYR A 85 14.31 14.87 -0.29
C TYR A 85 13.12 14.03 0.16
N GLU A 86 13.40 12.87 0.74
CA GLU A 86 12.45 12.11 1.53
C GLU A 86 12.62 12.50 3.00
N VAL A 87 11.56 13.01 3.59
CA VAL A 87 11.53 13.44 4.99
C VAL A 87 10.46 12.65 5.72
N SER A 88 10.84 12.02 6.83
CA SER A 88 9.93 11.16 7.59
C SER A 88 10.12 11.30 9.08
N VAL A 89 9.04 11.08 9.82
CA VAL A 89 9.05 10.99 11.29
C VAL A 89 8.41 9.68 11.72
N HIS A 90 9.03 8.97 12.67
CA HIS A 90 8.52 7.70 13.18
C HIS A 90 8.63 7.66 14.71
N SER A 91 7.60 7.18 15.41
CA SER A 91 7.62 7.07 16.88
C SER A 91 8.53 5.95 17.38
N VAL A 92 8.78 4.93 16.56
CA VAL A 92 9.61 3.76 16.85
C VAL A 92 10.16 3.19 15.55
N GLU A 93 11.31 2.51 15.61
CA GLU A 93 11.80 1.69 14.49
C GLU A 93 10.98 0.40 14.40
N PHE A 94 10.52 0.06 13.19
CA PHE A 94 9.66 -1.10 12.96
C PHE A 94 10.16 -1.88 11.74
N GLU A 95 11.03 -2.85 11.97
CA GLU A 95 11.63 -3.62 10.88
C GLU A 95 10.87 -4.91 10.56
N LYS A 96 10.31 -5.54 11.60
CA LYS A 96 9.60 -6.82 11.52
C LYS A 96 8.34 -6.82 12.40
N PRO A 97 7.38 -7.72 12.13
CA PRO A 97 6.21 -7.90 12.98
C PRO A 97 6.53 -8.04 14.47
N ALA A 98 5.74 -7.38 15.31
CA ALA A 98 5.95 -7.36 16.76
C ALA A 98 4.66 -7.01 17.52
N PHE A 99 4.54 -7.50 18.76
CA PHE A 99 3.41 -7.18 19.63
C PHE A 99 3.53 -5.78 20.25
N GLU A 100 2.39 -5.09 20.38
CA GLU A 100 2.28 -3.78 21.07
C GLU A 100 3.28 -2.74 20.55
N MET A 101 3.57 -2.77 19.26
CA MET A 101 4.53 -1.86 18.62
C MET A 101 3.87 -1.02 17.52
N PRO A 102 2.84 -0.20 17.85
CA PRO A 102 2.28 0.74 16.88
C PRO A 102 3.35 1.76 16.47
N GLN A 103 3.49 1.96 15.17
CA GLN A 103 4.39 2.96 14.62
C GLN A 103 3.56 4.15 14.14
N TYR A 104 3.70 5.28 14.82
CA TYR A 104 3.08 6.53 14.41
C TYR A 104 4.08 7.38 13.63
N GLY A 105 3.61 8.13 12.64
CA GLY A 105 4.48 8.93 11.81
C GLY A 105 3.83 9.48 10.55
N ASP A 106 4.68 9.98 9.67
CA ASP A 106 4.36 10.45 8.33
C ASP A 106 5.64 10.48 7.49
N SER A 107 5.50 10.31 6.18
CA SER A 107 6.61 10.40 5.23
C SER A 107 6.18 11.24 4.04
N LYS A 108 7.07 12.13 3.60
CA LYS A 108 6.83 13.06 2.50
C LYS A 108 8.05 13.14 1.59
N VAL A 109 7.78 13.24 0.29
CA VAL A 109 8.78 13.63 -0.69
C VAL A 109 8.59 15.11 -0.97
N ILE A 110 9.64 15.90 -0.78
CA ILE A 110 9.68 17.34 -1.04
C ILE A 110 10.73 17.66 -2.10
N VAL A 111 10.49 18.72 -2.86
CA VAL A 111 11.46 19.28 -3.81
C VAL A 111 11.71 20.71 -3.39
N VAL A 112 12.98 21.09 -3.27
CA VAL A 112 13.37 22.44 -2.84
C VAL A 112 14.35 23.07 -3.83
N SER A 113 14.18 24.35 -4.08
CA SER A 113 15.00 25.16 -4.99
C SER A 113 16.04 25.98 -4.22
N ASN A 114 17.05 26.49 -4.93
CA ASN A 114 18.12 27.26 -4.28
C ASN A 114 17.56 28.50 -3.58
N GLY A 115 17.95 28.71 -2.32
CA GLY A 115 17.50 29.81 -1.47
C GLY A 115 16.05 29.69 -0.95
N GLU A 116 15.35 28.58 -1.24
CA GLU A 116 14.01 28.34 -0.75
C GLU A 116 14.00 28.05 0.75
N LYS A 117 12.99 28.56 1.46
CA LYS A 117 12.67 28.16 2.84
C LYS A 117 11.44 27.26 2.83
N ALA A 118 11.64 25.96 2.92
CA ALA A 118 10.57 24.98 2.93
C ALA A 118 10.17 24.62 4.36
N SER A 119 8.86 24.69 4.65
CA SER A 119 8.29 24.28 5.93
C SER A 119 7.46 23.02 5.74
N VAL A 120 7.89 21.92 6.36
CA VAL A 120 7.22 20.62 6.28
C VAL A 120 6.41 20.40 7.55
N ALA A 121 5.10 20.23 7.39
CA ALA A 121 4.20 19.84 8.47
C ALA A 121 3.92 18.33 8.40
N PHE A 122 4.27 17.57 9.43
CA PHE A 122 3.97 16.16 9.56
C PHE A 122 2.61 15.92 10.22
N LEU A 123 1.93 14.87 9.78
CA LEU A 123 0.77 14.32 10.48
C LEU A 123 1.24 13.23 11.46
N CYS A 124 0.50 13.03 12.54
CA CYS A 124 0.72 11.88 13.42
C CYS A 124 -0.31 10.81 13.08
N LYS A 125 0.05 9.88 12.20
CA LYS A 125 -0.82 8.78 11.76
C LYS A 125 -0.23 7.43 12.12
N LEU A 126 -1.06 6.44 12.38
CA LEU A 126 -0.59 5.06 12.48
C LEU A 126 -0.13 4.59 11.08
N LEU A 127 1.11 4.12 10.97
CA LEU A 127 1.75 3.71 9.72
C LEU A 127 1.70 2.20 9.48
N ASN A 128 1.86 1.42 10.54
CA ASN A 128 1.74 -0.03 10.49
C ASN A 128 0.30 -0.48 10.75
N SER A 129 0.01 -1.75 10.53
CA SER A 129 -1.32 -2.32 10.73
C SER A 129 -1.33 -3.24 11.94
N GLY A 130 -2.39 -3.19 12.74
CA GLY A 130 -2.59 -4.08 13.88
C GLY A 130 -3.45 -5.29 13.52
N MET A 131 -3.16 -6.44 14.09
CA MET A 131 -3.99 -7.64 14.03
C MET A 131 -4.12 -8.23 15.44
N LYS A 132 -5.35 -8.47 15.85
CA LYS A 132 -5.68 -9.13 17.11
C LYS A 132 -6.63 -10.27 16.83
N PHE A 133 -6.31 -11.43 17.37
CA PHE A 133 -7.11 -12.64 17.17
C PHE A 133 -7.90 -13.00 18.42
N SER A 134 -9.09 -13.56 18.19
CA SER A 134 -9.83 -14.32 19.18
C SER A 134 -10.25 -15.65 18.56
N PHE A 135 -10.46 -16.67 19.38
CA PHE A 135 -10.64 -18.05 18.92
C PHE A 135 -11.91 -18.65 19.52
N SER A 136 -12.76 -19.23 18.67
CA SER A 136 -13.96 -19.93 19.12
C SER A 136 -13.60 -21.27 19.76
N GLU A 137 -14.53 -21.84 20.55
CA GLU A 137 -14.37 -23.19 21.07
C GLU A 137 -14.19 -24.24 19.97
N ASN A 138 -14.88 -24.10 18.83
CA ASN A 138 -14.76 -25.04 17.72
C ASN A 138 -13.37 -24.97 17.09
N PHE A 139 -12.84 -23.75 16.94
CA PHE A 139 -11.48 -23.55 16.45
C PHE A 139 -10.47 -24.22 17.38
N LEU A 140 -10.57 -23.98 18.68
CA LEU A 140 -9.67 -24.58 19.67
C LEU A 140 -9.82 -26.11 19.78
N LYS A 141 -11.02 -26.66 19.52
CA LYS A 141 -11.23 -28.12 19.45
C LYS A 141 -10.54 -28.74 18.23
N LYS A 142 -10.60 -28.08 17.07
CA LYS A 142 -10.00 -28.55 15.81
C LYS A 142 -8.47 -28.33 15.80
N TYR A 143 -8.03 -27.14 16.17
CA TYR A 143 -6.64 -26.72 16.24
C TYR A 143 -6.20 -26.66 17.72
N ASN A 144 -6.13 -27.82 18.36
CA ASN A 144 -5.92 -27.94 19.81
C ASN A 144 -4.44 -27.87 20.25
N ASN A 145 -3.51 -27.70 19.31
CA ASN A 145 -2.08 -27.59 19.56
C ASN A 145 -1.48 -26.54 18.62
N GLY A 146 -0.25 -26.09 18.88
CA GLY A 146 0.43 -25.12 18.02
C GLY A 146 0.04 -23.66 18.26
N TYR A 147 0.19 -22.85 17.23
CA TYR A 147 -0.03 -21.40 17.26
C TYR A 147 -0.35 -20.88 15.86
N LEU A 148 -0.81 -19.63 15.75
CA LEU A 148 -0.85 -18.95 14.45
C LEU A 148 0.52 -18.37 14.12
N LEU A 149 1.03 -18.61 12.92
CA LEU A 149 2.16 -17.91 12.36
C LEU A 149 1.63 -16.86 11.37
N LEU A 150 1.91 -15.58 11.64
CA LEU A 150 1.63 -14.48 10.73
C LEU A 150 2.89 -14.26 9.90
N GLU A 151 2.86 -14.68 8.65
CA GLU A 151 4.01 -14.65 7.73
C GLU A 151 3.94 -13.42 6.83
N GLN A 152 5.00 -12.61 6.83
CA GLN A 152 5.13 -11.46 5.95
C GLN A 152 6.58 -11.38 5.43
N GLU A 153 6.79 -10.72 4.30
CA GLU A 153 8.14 -10.48 3.74
C GLU A 153 9.09 -9.84 4.76
N ALA A 154 8.58 -8.96 5.63
CA ALA A 154 9.33 -8.30 6.68
C ALA A 154 9.73 -9.23 7.85
N GLY A 155 9.22 -10.45 7.88
CA GLY A 155 9.42 -11.44 8.94
C GLY A 155 8.10 -11.99 9.46
N ASP A 156 8.21 -12.95 10.38
CA ASP A 156 7.05 -13.66 10.93
C ASP A 156 6.76 -13.27 12.38
N LEU A 157 5.49 -13.37 12.78
CA LEU A 157 5.05 -13.26 14.18
C LEU A 157 4.37 -14.53 14.65
N GLU A 158 4.90 -15.14 15.70
CA GLU A 158 4.26 -16.26 16.38
C GLU A 158 3.18 -15.74 17.32
N TYR A 159 1.93 -16.17 17.12
CA TYR A 159 0.75 -15.71 17.84
C TYR A 159 0.06 -16.89 18.51
N LEU A 160 0.30 -17.04 19.82
CA LEU A 160 -0.28 -18.11 20.63
C LEU A 160 -1.80 -17.96 20.74
N PHE A 161 -2.53 -19.06 20.89
CA PHE A 161 -3.99 -18.98 21.07
C PHE A 161 -4.42 -18.31 22.38
N THR A 162 -3.50 -18.17 23.33
CA THR A 162 -3.68 -17.44 24.59
C THR A 162 -3.22 -15.99 24.51
N GLU A 163 -2.67 -15.55 23.37
CA GLU A 163 -2.20 -14.18 23.18
C GLU A 163 -3.38 -13.21 23.14
N ASN A 164 -3.20 -12.05 23.77
CA ASN A 164 -4.23 -11.02 23.88
C ASN A 164 -3.77 -9.64 23.40
N ARG A 165 -2.47 -9.52 23.09
CA ARG A 165 -1.86 -8.32 22.53
C ARG A 165 -2.18 -8.18 21.04
N THR A 166 -2.12 -6.95 20.56
CA THR A 166 -2.19 -6.67 19.13
C THR A 166 -0.83 -6.91 18.50
N GLY A 167 -0.76 -7.78 17.52
CA GLY A 167 0.41 -7.95 16.67
C GLY A 167 0.41 -6.85 15.61
N TYR A 168 1.47 -6.06 15.53
CA TYR A 168 1.62 -5.07 14.48
C TYR A 168 2.47 -5.64 13.35
N LEU A 169 2.14 -5.27 12.11
CA LEU A 169 2.72 -5.73 10.86
C LEU A 169 2.84 -4.57 9.86
N LYS A 170 3.75 -4.65 8.89
CA LYS A 170 3.84 -3.62 7.84
C LYS A 170 2.61 -3.70 6.92
N ALA A 171 2.26 -2.62 6.26
CA ALA A 171 1.27 -2.68 5.18
C ALA A 171 1.75 -3.66 4.08
N GLY A 172 0.83 -4.40 3.48
CA GLY A 172 1.13 -5.45 2.51
C GLY A 172 0.49 -6.79 2.84
N ASN A 173 0.90 -7.84 2.14
CA ASN A 173 0.30 -9.16 2.29
C ASN A 173 0.85 -9.88 3.52
N VAL A 174 -0.05 -10.47 4.31
CA VAL A 174 0.25 -11.38 5.42
C VAL A 174 -0.43 -12.73 5.16
N GLY A 175 0.32 -13.81 5.30
CA GLY A 175 -0.19 -15.17 5.40
C GLY A 175 -0.48 -15.52 6.85
N ILE A 176 -1.62 -16.15 7.13
CA ILE A 176 -1.97 -16.66 8.45
C ILE A 176 -1.97 -18.17 8.34
N CYS A 177 -1.04 -18.81 9.04
CA CYS A 177 -0.86 -20.26 9.04
C CYS A 177 -1.08 -20.81 10.45
N HIS A 178 -1.65 -22.00 10.57
CA HIS A 178 -1.58 -22.79 11.78
C HIS A 178 -0.28 -23.58 11.78
N LYS A 179 0.57 -23.36 12.78
CA LYS A 179 1.86 -24.00 12.90
C LYS A 179 1.91 -24.92 14.10
N THR A 180 2.35 -26.14 13.86
CA THR A 180 2.68 -27.14 14.86
C THR A 180 4.18 -27.46 14.79
N THR A 181 4.66 -28.35 15.67
CA THR A 181 6.05 -28.83 15.63
C THR A 181 6.41 -29.58 14.34
N SER A 182 5.41 -30.03 13.57
CA SER A 182 5.59 -30.98 12.47
C SER A 182 4.98 -30.52 11.15
N ALA A 183 4.13 -29.50 11.15
CA ALA A 183 3.44 -28.99 9.97
C ALA A 183 3.13 -27.50 10.09
N SER A 184 3.05 -26.82 8.95
CA SER A 184 2.49 -25.47 8.81
C SER A 184 1.34 -25.55 7.80
N GLU A 185 0.12 -25.37 8.26
CA GLU A 185 -1.10 -25.40 7.46
C GLU A 185 -1.57 -23.97 7.17
N PRO A 186 -1.65 -23.52 5.91
CA PRO A 186 -2.16 -22.20 5.61
C PRO A 186 -3.65 -22.12 5.93
N LEU A 187 -4.06 -21.08 6.67
CA LEU A 187 -5.47 -20.83 7.00
C LEU A 187 -6.10 -19.85 6.01
N PHE A 188 -5.49 -18.67 5.86
CA PHE A 188 -5.91 -17.64 4.89
C PHE A 188 -4.79 -16.60 4.70
N SER A 189 -4.99 -15.65 3.80
CA SER A 189 -4.09 -14.50 3.63
C SER A 189 -4.88 -13.20 3.56
N ARG A 190 -4.23 -12.09 3.87
CA ARG A 190 -4.84 -10.75 3.88
C ARG A 190 -3.87 -9.69 3.39
N THR A 191 -4.38 -8.71 2.67
CA THR A 191 -3.65 -7.47 2.38
C THR A 191 -4.00 -6.43 3.44
N LEU A 192 -2.99 -5.95 4.17
CA LEU A 192 -3.14 -4.94 5.22
C LEU A 192 -2.85 -3.55 4.65
N GLY A 193 -3.76 -2.59 4.89
CA GLY A 193 -3.52 -1.17 4.65
C GLY A 193 -2.80 -0.51 5.83
N ALA A 194 -2.08 0.57 5.56
CA ALA A 194 -1.45 1.38 6.60
C ALA A 194 -2.50 2.01 7.53
N GLY A 195 -2.32 1.88 8.85
CA GLY A 195 -3.20 2.52 9.84
C GLY A 195 -4.51 1.77 10.14
N GLU A 196 -4.65 0.54 9.68
CA GLU A 196 -5.80 -0.33 9.95
C GLU A 196 -5.51 -1.27 11.13
N ILE A 197 -6.51 -1.50 11.98
CA ILE A 197 -6.42 -2.47 13.07
C ILE A 197 -7.52 -3.52 12.89
N TYR A 198 -7.14 -4.77 12.70
CA TYR A 198 -8.02 -5.90 12.49
C TYR A 198 -8.27 -6.65 13.79
N ASN A 199 -9.53 -6.81 14.18
CA ASN A 199 -9.94 -7.73 15.23
C ASN A 199 -10.62 -8.94 14.57
N ILE A 200 -9.93 -10.07 14.53
CA ILE A 200 -10.35 -11.26 13.79
C ILE A 200 -10.73 -12.38 14.76
N THR A 201 -11.95 -12.88 14.66
CA THR A 201 -12.41 -14.07 15.38
C THR A 201 -12.30 -15.29 14.49
N LEU A 202 -11.46 -16.27 14.85
CA LEU A 202 -11.36 -17.55 14.14
C LEU A 202 -12.32 -18.58 14.74
N ASP A 203 -13.19 -19.14 13.91
CA ASP A 203 -14.11 -20.23 14.26
C ASP A 203 -13.76 -21.51 13.48
N ALA A 204 -14.31 -22.68 13.80
CA ALA A 204 -14.15 -23.90 13.00
C ALA A 204 -15.39 -24.81 13.03
N SER A 205 -16.59 -24.23 12.90
CA SER A 205 -17.86 -24.94 12.98
C SER A 205 -18.10 -25.91 11.81
N SER A 206 -18.69 -27.07 12.12
CA SER A 206 -19.31 -27.99 11.15
C SER A 206 -20.81 -27.69 11.02
N ALA A 207 -21.16 -26.91 9.99
CA ALA A 207 -22.51 -26.58 9.51
C ALA A 207 -23.48 -25.81 10.45
N GLU A 208 -24.18 -24.87 9.80
CA GLU A 208 -25.35 -24.07 10.20
C GLU A 208 -25.16 -22.76 10.99
N SER A 209 -25.35 -21.68 10.22
CA SER A 209 -26.18 -20.50 10.52
C SER A 209 -25.52 -19.25 11.12
N GLY A 210 -25.69 -18.14 10.39
CA GLY A 210 -25.79 -16.79 10.94
C GLY A 210 -24.56 -15.92 10.73
N SER A 211 -24.45 -15.29 9.55
CA SER A 211 -23.60 -14.11 9.35
C SER A 211 -24.26 -12.89 10.00
N GLU A 212 -23.85 -12.54 11.21
CA GLU A 212 -24.24 -11.28 11.84
C GLU A 212 -23.01 -10.36 11.89
N PHE A 213 -23.03 -9.30 11.08
CA PHE A 213 -22.07 -8.19 11.15
C PHE A 213 -22.67 -7.11 12.06
N THR A 214 -21.95 -6.68 13.08
CA THR A 214 -22.25 -5.41 13.78
C THR A 214 -21.12 -4.43 13.51
N ILE A 215 -21.47 -3.32 12.86
CA ILE A 215 -20.62 -2.16 12.64
C ILE A 215 -20.82 -1.22 13.83
N GLU A 216 -19.74 -0.87 14.52
CA GLU A 216 -19.67 0.39 15.25
C GLU A 216 -18.40 1.14 14.82
N VAL A 217 -18.63 2.37 14.35
CA VAL A 217 -17.60 3.33 13.92
C VAL A 217 -17.32 4.25 15.10
N ASP A 218 -16.04 4.43 15.48
CA ASP A 218 -15.50 5.77 15.78
C ASP A 218 -13.95 5.82 15.81
N THR A 219 -13.45 7.03 15.61
CA THR A 219 -12.23 7.50 14.95
C THR A 219 -10.89 7.35 15.70
N SER A 220 -9.88 6.80 14.99
CA SER A 220 -8.48 7.28 14.84
C SER A 220 -7.50 6.17 14.40
N ALA A 221 -7.99 4.93 14.34
CA ALA A 221 -7.51 3.84 13.50
C ALA A 221 -8.75 3.22 12.83
N VAL A 222 -8.63 2.67 11.61
CA VAL A 222 -9.77 1.95 11.01
C VAL A 222 -9.83 0.59 11.68
N TYR A 223 -10.73 0.43 12.65
CA TYR A 223 -10.95 -0.85 13.31
C TYR A 223 -11.86 -1.71 12.44
N ILE A 224 -11.35 -2.84 11.98
CA ILE A 224 -12.05 -3.80 11.14
C ILE A 224 -12.32 -5.04 11.99
N ASN A 225 -13.58 -5.24 12.39
CA ASN A 225 -13.99 -6.45 13.10
C ASN A 225 -14.46 -7.50 12.10
N GLU A 226 -13.91 -8.70 12.17
CA GLU A 226 -14.21 -9.78 11.23
C GLU A 226 -14.30 -11.14 11.95
N LYS A 227 -15.28 -11.96 11.54
CA LYS A 227 -15.33 -13.37 11.92
C LYS A 227 -14.93 -14.22 10.72
N VAL A 228 -13.91 -15.05 10.89
CA VAL A 228 -13.40 -15.98 9.87
C VAL A 228 -13.68 -17.42 10.34
N VAL A 229 -14.45 -18.20 9.57
CA VAL A 229 -14.79 -19.59 9.89
C VAL A 229 -13.83 -20.55 9.18
N ILE A 230 -12.93 -21.15 9.93
CA ILE A 230 -11.88 -22.08 9.54
C ILE A 230 -12.42 -23.52 9.51
N GLY A 231 -13.04 -23.91 8.41
CA GLY A 231 -13.65 -25.24 8.28
C GLY A 231 -14.88 -25.29 7.38
N GLU A 232 -15.42 -24.13 7.00
CA GLU A 232 -16.23 -23.97 5.78
C GLU A 232 -15.35 -23.92 4.51
N GLU A 233 -14.06 -24.14 4.70
CA GLU A 233 -13.03 -24.17 3.68
C GLU A 233 -12.93 -22.87 2.86
N PHE A 234 -12.03 -22.02 3.37
CA PHE A 234 -10.90 -21.49 2.60
C PHE A 234 -9.94 -22.59 2.07
N SER A 235 -10.39 -23.85 2.01
CA SER A 235 -9.92 -24.82 1.03
C SER A 235 -10.73 -24.60 -0.25
N GLY A 236 -10.03 -24.50 -1.37
CA GLY A 236 -10.67 -24.46 -2.66
C GLY A 236 -11.28 -23.10 -2.98
N ALA A 237 -10.44 -22.07 -3.06
CA ALA A 237 -10.59 -21.09 -4.14
C ALA A 237 -10.38 -21.83 -5.48
N ASP A 238 -11.32 -22.73 -5.79
CA ASP A 238 -11.41 -23.50 -7.01
C ASP A 238 -12.19 -22.69 -8.06
N GLY A 239 -12.85 -21.61 -7.62
CA GLY A 239 -13.68 -20.72 -8.42
C GLY A 239 -14.99 -21.37 -8.87
N SER A 240 -15.50 -22.35 -8.13
CA SER A 240 -16.79 -23.00 -8.36
C SER A 240 -18.01 -22.10 -8.03
N SER A 241 -17.85 -21.14 -7.11
CA SER A 241 -18.92 -20.23 -6.66
C SER A 241 -18.38 -18.82 -6.35
N THR A 242 -19.26 -17.85 -6.12
CA THR A 242 -18.87 -16.49 -5.70
C THR A 242 -18.13 -16.49 -4.37
N GLN A 243 -18.52 -17.36 -3.43
CA GLN A 243 -17.86 -17.52 -2.12
C GLN A 243 -16.48 -18.17 -2.23
N LYS A 244 -16.26 -18.96 -3.30
CA LYS A 244 -15.00 -19.64 -3.62
C LYS A 244 -14.23 -18.97 -4.76
N ALA A 245 -14.52 -17.70 -5.04
CA ALA A 245 -13.88 -16.98 -6.13
C ALA A 245 -12.37 -16.86 -5.91
N VAL A 246 -11.60 -17.02 -6.98
CA VAL A 246 -10.14 -16.84 -6.96
C VAL A 246 -9.78 -15.37 -7.13
N SER A 247 -8.65 -14.95 -6.57
CA SER A 247 -8.11 -13.60 -6.78
C SER A 247 -7.60 -13.40 -8.22
N VAL A 248 -7.31 -12.15 -8.59
CA VAL A 248 -6.74 -11.83 -9.91
C VAL A 248 -5.39 -12.55 -10.12
N SER A 249 -4.51 -12.59 -9.13
CA SER A 249 -3.20 -13.27 -9.23
C SER A 249 -3.37 -14.78 -9.39
N GLN A 250 -4.31 -15.39 -8.66
CA GLN A 250 -4.62 -16.80 -8.79
C GLN A 250 -5.23 -17.12 -10.16
N ALA A 251 -6.13 -16.27 -10.67
CA ALA A 251 -6.73 -16.45 -11.99
C ALA A 251 -5.67 -16.49 -13.10
N LYS A 252 -4.63 -15.63 -13.03
CA LYS A 252 -3.54 -15.60 -14.04
C LYS A 252 -2.83 -16.95 -14.21
N ASN A 253 -2.85 -17.80 -13.19
CA ASN A 253 -2.23 -19.13 -13.21
C ASN A 253 -3.18 -20.26 -13.64
N ARG A 254 -4.44 -19.97 -13.98
CA ARG A 254 -5.49 -20.96 -14.29
C ARG A 254 -6.05 -20.81 -15.69
N ILE A 255 -5.16 -20.67 -16.67
CA ILE A 255 -5.52 -20.45 -18.09
C ILE A 255 -6.38 -21.61 -18.61
N GLY A 256 -7.52 -21.28 -19.22
CA GLY A 256 -8.48 -22.24 -19.75
C GLY A 256 -9.61 -22.60 -18.80
N ASP A 257 -9.45 -22.36 -17.49
CA ASP A 257 -10.49 -22.68 -16.51
C ASP A 257 -11.67 -21.71 -16.63
N THR A 258 -12.88 -22.25 -16.42
CA THR A 258 -14.10 -21.46 -16.22
C THR A 258 -14.37 -21.35 -14.74
N LEU A 259 -14.17 -20.16 -14.18
CA LEU A 259 -14.19 -19.98 -12.74
C LEU A 259 -14.66 -18.58 -12.33
N TRP A 260 -15.05 -18.45 -11.07
CA TRP A 260 -15.33 -17.18 -10.42
C TRP A 260 -14.02 -16.50 -10.01
N VAL A 261 -13.83 -15.26 -10.46
CA VAL A 261 -12.72 -14.37 -10.11
C VAL A 261 -13.25 -13.16 -9.35
N TRP A 262 -12.57 -12.73 -8.30
CA TRP A 262 -12.86 -11.46 -7.64
C TRP A 262 -11.75 -10.42 -7.91
N GLY A 263 -12.15 -9.16 -7.94
CA GLY A 263 -11.25 -8.01 -8.04
C GLY A 263 -11.99 -6.69 -7.91
N TYR A 264 -11.26 -5.59 -7.82
CA TYR A 264 -11.80 -4.23 -7.90
C TYR A 264 -11.73 -3.74 -9.34
N ILE A 265 -12.76 -3.05 -9.80
CA ILE A 265 -12.77 -2.42 -11.13
C ILE A 265 -11.87 -1.19 -11.08
N VAL A 266 -10.70 -1.25 -11.72
CA VAL A 266 -9.67 -0.20 -11.61
C VAL A 266 -9.52 0.64 -12.86
N GLY A 267 -10.09 0.21 -13.98
CA GLY A 267 -9.97 0.93 -15.24
C GLY A 267 -10.78 0.35 -16.39
N GLY A 268 -10.62 0.97 -17.56
CA GLY A 268 -11.30 0.65 -18.81
C GLY A 268 -10.47 1.08 -20.01
N ASP A 269 -11.10 1.19 -21.18
CA ASP A 269 -10.49 1.63 -22.45
C ASP A 269 -9.14 0.95 -22.75
N MET A 270 -9.05 -0.35 -22.44
CA MET A 270 -7.80 -1.10 -22.62
C MET A 270 -7.42 -1.25 -24.09
N SER A 271 -6.12 -1.24 -24.34
CA SER A 271 -5.47 -1.60 -25.59
C SER A 271 -4.34 -2.61 -25.33
N SER A 272 -3.66 -3.08 -26.38
CA SER A 272 -2.51 -3.98 -26.23
C SER A 272 -1.38 -3.41 -25.36
N SER A 273 -1.31 -2.09 -25.19
CA SER A 273 -0.22 -1.41 -24.45
C SER A 273 -0.70 -0.45 -23.35
N SER A 274 -2.00 -0.24 -23.18
CA SER A 274 -2.51 0.78 -22.24
C SER A 274 -3.77 0.34 -21.50
N VAL A 275 -3.95 0.92 -20.31
CA VAL A 275 -5.18 0.88 -19.51
C VAL A 275 -5.45 2.30 -19.05
N THR A 276 -6.70 2.75 -19.20
CA THR A 276 -7.15 4.02 -18.64
C THR A 276 -7.66 3.77 -17.23
N PHE A 277 -7.08 4.43 -16.22
CA PHE A 277 -7.44 4.25 -14.82
C PHE A 277 -8.29 5.40 -14.24
N VAL A 278 -8.58 6.42 -15.05
CA VAL A 278 -9.35 7.62 -14.68
C VAL A 278 -10.24 7.97 -15.87
N GLY A 279 -11.53 8.22 -15.61
CA GLY A 279 -12.48 8.58 -16.65
C GLY A 279 -12.22 9.96 -17.28
N PRO A 280 -13.00 10.33 -18.32
CA PRO A 280 -14.13 9.60 -18.86
C PRO A 280 -13.71 8.37 -19.70
N PHE A 281 -14.49 7.30 -19.61
CA PHE A 281 -14.30 6.08 -20.38
C PHE A 281 -15.16 6.13 -21.66
N THR A 282 -14.65 5.55 -22.74
CA THR A 282 -15.29 5.58 -24.06
C THR A 282 -15.66 4.21 -24.60
N LYS A 283 -15.16 3.15 -23.99
CA LYS A 283 -15.39 1.76 -24.38
C LYS A 283 -16.16 1.03 -23.29
N ASP A 284 -17.28 0.43 -23.70
CA ASP A 284 -18.19 -0.28 -22.83
C ASP A 284 -18.03 -1.81 -22.92
N SER A 285 -17.17 -2.30 -23.82
CA SER A 285 -16.97 -3.72 -24.12
C SER A 285 -16.08 -4.44 -23.12
N HIS A 286 -15.40 -3.73 -22.22
CA HIS A 286 -14.36 -4.28 -21.37
C HIS A 286 -14.03 -3.39 -20.18
N ILE A 287 -13.47 -4.00 -19.15
CA ILE A 287 -12.96 -3.35 -17.94
C ILE A 287 -11.66 -4.01 -17.50
N ALA A 288 -10.88 -3.32 -16.67
CA ALA A 288 -9.71 -3.87 -15.98
C ALA A 288 -10.06 -4.08 -14.50
N ILE A 289 -9.72 -5.26 -13.98
CA ILE A 289 -9.83 -5.56 -12.55
C ILE A 289 -8.45 -5.82 -11.93
N ALA A 290 -8.29 -5.51 -10.65
CA ALA A 290 -7.08 -5.81 -9.89
C ALA A 290 -7.42 -6.23 -8.45
N GLU A 291 -6.44 -6.73 -7.69
CA GLU A 291 -6.65 -7.11 -6.28
C GLU A 291 -6.80 -5.89 -5.35
N ASN A 292 -6.27 -4.74 -5.77
CA ASN A 292 -6.31 -3.48 -5.04
C ASN A 292 -7.14 -2.44 -5.79
N ALA A 293 -8.05 -1.74 -5.09
CA ALA A 293 -8.92 -0.72 -5.70
C ALA A 293 -8.16 0.49 -6.24
N SER A 294 -6.97 0.78 -5.70
CA SER A 294 -6.11 1.88 -6.11
C SER A 294 -5.03 1.48 -7.11
N GLU A 295 -5.06 0.25 -7.65
CA GLU A 295 -4.06 -0.24 -8.61
C GLU A 295 -3.97 0.66 -9.85
N LYS A 296 -2.74 1.01 -10.25
CA LYS A 296 -2.42 1.82 -11.44
C LYS A 296 -1.38 1.17 -12.35
N SER A 297 -0.94 -0.05 -12.02
CA SER A 297 -0.07 -0.88 -12.85
C SER A 297 -0.89 -1.75 -13.79
N ARG A 298 -0.58 -1.66 -15.08
CA ARG A 298 -1.19 -2.52 -16.11
C ARG A 298 -0.91 -4.01 -15.84
N ASP A 299 0.29 -4.34 -15.40
CA ASP A 299 0.72 -5.74 -15.25
C ASP A 299 0.05 -6.44 -14.05
N ALA A 300 -0.40 -5.64 -13.07
CA ALA A 300 -1.20 -6.14 -11.96
C ALA A 300 -2.66 -6.43 -12.36
N CYS A 301 -3.15 -5.86 -13.47
CA CYS A 301 -4.55 -6.01 -13.89
C CYS A 301 -4.85 -7.37 -14.55
N LEU A 302 -6.12 -7.74 -14.56
CA LEU A 302 -6.74 -8.75 -15.40
C LEU A 302 -7.75 -8.04 -16.33
N SER A 303 -7.67 -8.30 -17.63
CA SER A 303 -8.59 -7.72 -18.60
C SER A 303 -9.90 -8.51 -18.66
N VAL A 304 -11.05 -7.86 -18.60
CA VAL A 304 -12.36 -8.54 -18.54
C VAL A 304 -13.20 -8.14 -19.75
N GLU A 305 -13.71 -9.13 -20.47
CA GLU A 305 -14.62 -8.94 -21.60
C GLU A 305 -16.08 -8.83 -21.13
N LEU A 306 -16.77 -7.79 -21.56
CA LEU A 306 -18.19 -7.55 -21.28
C LEU A 306 -19.05 -7.82 -22.53
N SER A 307 -19.07 -9.07 -22.98
CA SER A 307 -19.78 -9.47 -24.20
C SER A 307 -21.27 -9.75 -23.99
N LYS A 308 -21.70 -10.12 -22.77
CA LYS A 308 -23.10 -10.40 -22.43
C LYS A 308 -23.83 -9.12 -22.05
N THR A 309 -24.98 -8.84 -22.68
CA THR A 309 -25.75 -7.59 -22.50
C THR A 309 -26.02 -7.25 -21.02
N ALA A 310 -26.46 -8.22 -20.21
CA ALA A 310 -26.75 -7.99 -18.79
C ALA A 310 -25.50 -7.61 -17.97
N VAL A 311 -24.37 -8.29 -18.21
CA VAL A 311 -23.10 -8.02 -17.54
C VAL A 311 -22.56 -6.66 -17.99
N LYS A 312 -22.61 -6.39 -19.29
CA LYS A 312 -22.20 -5.13 -19.90
C LYS A 312 -22.96 -3.95 -19.32
N SER A 313 -24.29 -3.98 -19.36
CA SER A 313 -25.14 -2.90 -18.84
C SER A 313 -24.87 -2.59 -17.36
N ALA A 314 -24.54 -3.61 -16.55
CA ALA A 314 -24.28 -3.44 -15.14
C ALA A 314 -22.88 -2.94 -14.80
N LEU A 315 -21.84 -3.38 -15.53
CA LEU A 315 -20.44 -3.20 -15.13
C LEU A 315 -19.69 -2.13 -15.90
N ASN A 316 -20.10 -1.81 -17.13
CA ASN A 316 -19.34 -0.90 -17.99
C ASN A 316 -19.16 0.49 -17.37
N LEU A 317 -17.97 1.08 -17.53
CA LEU A 317 -17.62 2.37 -16.93
C LEU A 317 -18.11 3.59 -17.72
N VAL A 318 -18.63 3.39 -18.94
CA VAL A 318 -19.20 4.48 -19.76
C VAL A 318 -20.53 4.93 -19.17
N SER A 319 -21.44 3.98 -18.96
CA SER A 319 -22.76 4.23 -18.37
C SER A 319 -22.73 4.17 -16.84
N ASN A 320 -21.79 3.45 -16.23
CA ASN A 320 -21.67 3.30 -14.78
C ASN A 320 -20.29 3.74 -14.26
N PRO A 321 -19.93 5.05 -14.37
CA PRO A 321 -18.62 5.53 -13.91
C PRO A 321 -18.39 5.34 -12.40
N SER A 322 -19.47 5.26 -11.61
CA SER A 322 -19.42 4.96 -10.17
C SER A 322 -18.96 3.54 -9.85
N ASN A 323 -18.82 2.65 -10.85
CA ASN A 323 -18.25 1.33 -10.65
C ASN A 323 -16.74 1.34 -10.49
N LEU A 324 -16.05 2.42 -10.82
CA LEU A 324 -14.62 2.55 -10.58
C LEU A 324 -14.32 2.45 -9.07
N GLY A 325 -13.44 1.53 -8.69
CA GLY A 325 -13.08 1.21 -7.31
C GLY A 325 -14.04 0.22 -6.62
N ARG A 326 -15.13 -0.22 -7.26
CA ARG A 326 -16.04 -1.22 -6.67
C ARG A 326 -15.49 -2.63 -6.81
N LYS A 327 -15.65 -3.44 -5.76
CA LYS A 327 -15.35 -4.88 -5.78
C LYS A 327 -16.41 -5.64 -6.57
N VAL A 328 -15.99 -6.54 -7.43
CA VAL A 328 -16.85 -7.36 -8.29
C VAL A 328 -16.38 -8.81 -8.29
N PHE A 329 -17.33 -9.73 -8.40
CA PHE A 329 -17.12 -11.16 -8.63
C PHE A 329 -17.63 -11.49 -10.03
N LEU A 330 -16.84 -12.21 -10.81
CA LEU A 330 -17.08 -12.46 -12.24
C LEU A 330 -16.84 -13.92 -12.56
N LYS A 331 -17.80 -14.57 -13.22
CA LYS A 331 -17.61 -15.93 -13.74
C LYS A 331 -17.27 -15.87 -15.21
N GLY A 332 -16.12 -16.43 -15.59
CA GLY A 332 -15.71 -16.47 -16.99
C GLY A 332 -14.56 -17.43 -17.24
N VAL A 333 -14.11 -17.47 -18.49
CA VAL A 333 -12.98 -18.30 -18.94
C VAL A 333 -11.70 -17.50 -18.87
N VAL A 334 -10.71 -18.00 -18.13
CA VAL A 334 -9.39 -17.36 -18.07
C VAL A 334 -8.64 -17.60 -19.39
N VAL A 335 -8.10 -16.54 -19.97
CA VAL A 335 -7.30 -16.58 -21.20
C VAL A 335 -5.91 -16.01 -20.98
N SER A 336 -4.92 -16.56 -21.69
CA SER A 336 -3.52 -16.12 -21.61
C SER A 336 -3.29 -14.73 -22.21
N SER A 337 -4.15 -14.29 -23.13
CA SER A 337 -4.05 -12.98 -23.75
C SER A 337 -5.41 -12.39 -24.13
N TYR A 338 -5.71 -11.24 -23.55
CA TYR A 338 -6.73 -10.29 -23.96
C TYR A 338 -6.21 -8.89 -23.68
N PHE A 339 -6.08 -8.07 -24.73
CA PHE A 339 -5.33 -6.80 -24.67
C PHE A 339 -3.86 -6.94 -24.23
N GLY A 340 -3.22 -8.08 -24.52
CA GLY A 340 -1.83 -8.34 -24.15
C GLY A 340 -1.61 -8.54 -22.65
N LEU A 341 -2.68 -8.85 -21.89
CA LEU A 341 -2.65 -9.31 -20.51
C LEU A 341 -3.39 -10.63 -20.40
N ASN A 342 -3.16 -11.38 -19.32
CA ASN A 342 -4.12 -12.38 -18.90
C ASN A 342 -5.50 -11.73 -18.73
N GLY A 343 -6.53 -12.44 -19.16
CA GLY A 343 -7.88 -11.90 -19.16
C GLY A 343 -8.95 -12.92 -18.81
N LEU A 344 -10.16 -12.42 -18.67
CA LEU A 344 -11.37 -13.18 -18.42
C LEU A 344 -12.34 -12.91 -19.58
N LYS A 345 -12.59 -13.94 -20.39
CA LYS A 345 -13.51 -13.89 -21.53
C LYS A 345 -14.79 -14.66 -21.25
N LYS A 346 -15.80 -14.47 -22.12
CA LYS A 346 -17.09 -15.17 -22.03
C LYS A 346 -17.73 -15.01 -20.64
N VAL A 347 -17.65 -13.82 -20.06
CA VAL A 347 -18.18 -13.55 -18.72
C VAL A 347 -19.69 -13.76 -18.73
N SER A 348 -20.15 -14.74 -17.95
CA SER A 348 -21.53 -15.20 -17.98
C SER A 348 -22.38 -14.64 -16.84
N GLU A 349 -21.74 -14.39 -15.69
CA GLU A 349 -22.39 -14.03 -14.42
C GLU A 349 -21.51 -13.02 -13.67
N TYR A 350 -22.14 -12.17 -12.86
CA TYR A 350 -21.46 -11.24 -11.97
C TYR A 350 -22.21 -11.11 -10.65
N ALA A 351 -21.50 -10.68 -9.61
CA ALA A 351 -22.07 -10.24 -8.35
C ALA A 351 -21.27 -9.05 -7.81
N PHE A 352 -21.95 -8.12 -7.14
CA PHE A 352 -21.29 -7.12 -6.29
C PHE A 352 -21.22 -7.66 -4.86
N MET A 353 -20.25 -7.16 -4.09
CA MET A 353 -20.29 -7.33 -2.64
C MET A 353 -21.45 -6.47 -2.10
N GLU A 354 -22.37 -7.06 -1.33
CA GLU A 354 -23.43 -6.33 -0.63
C GLU A 354 -22.87 -5.48 0.52
#